data_AF-A0A926BS44-F1
#
_entry.id   AF-A0A926BS44-F1
#
_cell.length_a   1.000
_cell.length_b   1.000
_cell.length_c   1.000
_cell.angle_alpha   90.00
_cell.angle_beta   90.00
_cell.angle_gamma   90.00
#
_symmetry.space_group_name_H-M   'P 1'
#
loop_
_entity.id
_entity.type
_entity.pdbx_description
1 polymer ?
#
loop_
_entity_poly.entity_id
_entity_poly.type
_entity_poly.pdbx_seq_one_letter_code
_entity_poly.pdbx_strand_id
1 'polypeptide(L)' 'QYSDAAANYFNTLRKGGVRIGTPDLRIASIALATEAVVLTRNRKDFSKVPGLLIEDWTLDVS' A
#
# COMPACT_ATOMS: atom_id res chain seq x y z
N GLN A 1 4.06 -12.60 -5.44
CA GLN A 1 4.77 -12.32 -6.71
C GLN A 1 4.43 -10.90 -7.14
N TYR A 2 5.36 -10.19 -7.77
CA TYR A 2 5.09 -8.88 -8.35
C TYR A 2 4.52 -9.07 -9.76
N SER A 3 3.20 -8.99 -9.89
CA SER A 3 2.48 -9.23 -11.15
C SER A 3 2.40 -7.96 -12.02
N ASP A 4 1.98 -8.11 -13.28
CA ASP A 4 1.70 -6.97 -14.18
C ASP A 4 0.66 -6.02 -13.59
N ALA A 5 -0.34 -6.54 -12.89
CA ALA A 5 -1.32 -5.73 -12.17
C ALA A 5 -0.66 -4.87 -11.08
N ALA A 6 0.23 -5.45 -10.27
CA ALA A 6 1.00 -4.71 -9.27
C ALA A 6 1.93 -3.66 -9.93
N ALA A 7 2.55 -3.99 -11.06
CA ALA A 7 3.34 -3.03 -11.83
C ALA A 7 2.51 -1.84 -12.34
N ASN A 8 1.26 -2.10 -12.78
CA ASN A 8 0.35 -1.05 -13.22
C ASN A 8 -0.07 -0.12 -12.07
N TYR A 9 -0.41 -0.67 -10.89
CA TYR A 9 -0.69 0.13 -9.70
C TYR A 9 0.52 0.98 -9.31
N PHE A 10 1.72 0.41 -9.28
CA PHE A 10 2.94 1.13 -8.95
C PHE A 10 3.16 2.34 -9.86
N ASN A 11 3.03 2.13 -11.19
CA ASN A 11 3.19 3.20 -12.17
C ASN A 11 2.10 4.27 -12.03
N THR A 12 0.85 3.86 -11.81
CA THR A 12 -0.29 4.77 -11.63
C THR A 12 -0.11 5.64 -10.40
N LEU A 13 0.20 5.05 -9.26
CA LEU A 13 0.40 5.77 -8.00
C LEU A 13 1.61 6.71 -8.07
N ARG A 14 2.71 6.27 -8.71
CA ARG A 14 3.90 7.10 -8.91
C ARG A 14 3.60 8.31 -9.80
N LYS A 15 2.86 8.12 -10.91
CA LYS A 15 2.43 9.21 -11.80
C LYS A 15 1.42 10.14 -11.12
N GLY A 16 0.56 9.59 -10.26
CA GLY A 16 -0.41 10.34 -9.45
C GLY A 16 0.21 11.14 -8.30
N GLY A 17 1.53 11.07 -8.10
CA GLY A 17 2.23 11.87 -7.11
C GLY A 17 2.08 11.38 -5.67
N VAL A 18 1.77 10.09 -5.46
CA VAL A 18 1.69 9.51 -4.12
C VAL A 18 3.09 9.51 -3.48
N ARG A 19 3.24 10.31 -2.41
CA ARG A 19 4.53 10.53 -1.73
C ARG A 19 4.74 9.54 -0.58
N ILE A 20 5.15 8.33 -0.96
CA ILE A 20 5.58 7.25 -0.06
C ILE A 20 6.91 6.66 -0.57
N GLY A 21 7.68 6.03 0.32
CA GLY A 21 8.93 5.37 -0.07
C GLY A 21 8.71 4.29 -1.14
N THR A 22 9.65 4.14 -2.06
CA THR A 22 9.56 3.14 -3.16
C THR A 22 9.29 1.70 -2.68
N PRO A 23 9.92 1.20 -1.59
CA PRO A 23 9.60 -0.14 -1.07
C PRO A 23 8.14 -0.26 -0.62
N ASP A 24 7.65 0.70 0.16
CA ASP A 24 6.26 0.73 0.63
C ASP A 24 5.28 0.88 -0.52
N LEU A 25 5.64 1.66 -1.55
CA LEU A 25 4.85 1.78 -2.76
C LEU A 25 4.70 0.43 -3.48
N ARG A 26 5.75 -0.41 -3.51
CA ARG A 26 5.67 -1.77 -4.07
C ARG A 26 4.75 -2.66 -3.23
N ILE A 27 4.84 -2.60 -1.91
CA ILE A 27 3.96 -3.34 -1.00
C ILE A 27 2.50 -2.96 -1.25
N ALA A 28 2.21 -1.66 -1.26
CA ALA A 28 0.87 -1.14 -1.53
C ALA A 28 0.33 -1.57 -2.91
N SER A 29 1.21 -1.58 -3.92
CA SER A 29 0.83 -1.98 -5.28
C SER A 29 0.51 -3.47 -5.38
N ILE A 30 1.24 -4.32 -4.64
CA ILE A 30 0.92 -5.75 -4.55
C ILE A 30 -0.43 -5.92 -3.85
N ALA A 31 -0.63 -5.24 -2.71
CA ALA A 31 -1.86 -5.37 -1.93
C ALA A 31 -3.11 -4.94 -2.73
N LEU A 32 -3.03 -3.84 -3.49
CA LEU A 32 -4.11 -3.42 -4.38
C LEU A 32 -4.38 -4.43 -5.50
N ALA A 33 -3.33 -5.00 -6.08
CA ALA A 33 -3.47 -6.01 -7.14
C ALA A 33 -4.05 -7.34 -6.67
N THR A 34 -3.98 -7.62 -5.36
CA THR A 34 -4.47 -8.87 -4.75
C THR A 34 -5.64 -8.65 -3.81
N GLU A 35 -6.23 -7.46 -3.77
CA GLU A 35 -7.32 -7.09 -2.85
C GLU A 35 -7.01 -7.41 -1.37
N ALA A 36 -5.74 -7.26 -0.97
CA ALA A 36 -5.26 -7.61 0.36
C ALA A 36 -5.21 -6.40 1.30
N VAL A 37 -5.25 -6.68 2.60
CA VAL A 37 -5.04 -5.70 3.67
C VAL A 37 -3.56 -5.64 4.05
N VAL A 38 -3.00 -4.44 4.18
CA VAL A 38 -1.64 -4.23 4.67
C VAL A 38 -1.66 -4.04 6.20
N LEU A 39 -1.10 -5.00 6.92
CA LEU A 39 -0.84 -4.86 8.35
C LEU A 39 0.41 -3.99 8.56
N THR A 40 0.27 -2.82 9.17
CA THR A 40 1.38 -1.87 9.32
C THR A 40 1.21 -0.91 10.49
N ARG A 41 2.30 -0.66 11.21
CA ARG A 41 2.40 0.47 12.15
C ARG A 41 2.65 1.80 11.46
N ASN A 42 3.10 1.79 10.20
CA ASN A 42 3.37 3.00 9.42
C ASN A 42 2.10 3.52 8.72
N ARG A 43 1.01 3.70 9.49
CA ARG A 43 -0.27 4.13 8.92
C ARG A 43 -0.17 5.45 8.18
N LYS A 44 0.64 6.39 8.68
CA LYS A 44 0.83 7.74 8.10
C LYS A 44 1.24 7.72 6.64
N ASP A 45 2.08 6.77 6.26
CA ASP A 45 2.59 6.66 4.90
C ASP A 45 1.63 5.85 4.03
N PHE A 46 1.19 4.69 4.49
CA PHE A 46 0.29 3.83 3.72
C PHE A 46 -1.10 4.45 3.52
N SER A 47 -1.58 5.31 4.42
CA SER A 47 -2.84 6.04 4.26
C SER A 47 -2.82 7.07 3.11
N LYS A 48 -1.65 7.37 2.53
CA LYS A 48 -1.53 8.24 1.36
C LYS A 48 -1.89 7.52 0.06
N VAL A 49 -1.99 6.18 0.08
CA VAL A 49 -2.30 5.38 -1.10
C VAL A 49 -3.82 5.26 -1.24
N PRO A 50 -4.43 5.81 -2.31
CA PRO A 50 -5.87 5.73 -2.51
C PRO A 50 -6.33 4.27 -2.70
N GLY A 51 -7.42 3.89 -2.02
CA GLY A 51 -8.04 2.56 -2.13
C GLY A 51 -7.30 1.43 -1.40
N LEU A 52 -6.18 1.71 -0.72
CA LEU A 52 -5.45 0.70 0.04
C LEU A 52 -6.11 0.44 1.39
N LEU A 53 -6.40 -0.83 1.70
CA LEU A 53 -6.85 -1.25 3.02
C LEU A 53 -5.64 -1.45 3.94
N ILE A 54 -5.69 -0.84 5.13
CA ILE A 54 -4.63 -0.93 6.13
C ILE A 54 -5.22 -1.25 7.50
N GLU A 55 -4.50 -2.04 8.28
CA GLU A 55 -4.80 -2.30 9.68
C GLU A 55 -3.53 -2.16 10.53
N ASP A 56 -3.70 -1.79 11.79
CA ASP A 56 -2.62 -1.68 12.76
C ASP A 56 -3.02 -2.41 14.04
N TRP A 57 -2.62 -3.67 14.13
CA TRP A 57 -2.93 -4.52 15.28
C TRP A 57 -2.19 -4.13 16.55
N THR A 58 -1.28 -3.14 16.52
CA THR A 58 -0.67 -2.62 17.75
C THR A 58 -1.50 -1.56 18.44
N LEU A 59 -2.56 -1.08 17.78
CA LEU A 59 -3.61 -0.29 18.42
C LEU A 59 -4.63 -1.15 19.16
N ASP A 60 -4.63 -2.47 18.91
CA ASP A 60 -5.51 -3.41 19.59
C ASP A 60 -4.89 -3.75 20.95
N VAL A 61 -5.34 -3.02 21.96
CA VAL A 61 -5.12 -3.30 23.37
C VAL A 61 -6.48 -3.34 24.03
N SER A 62 -7.10 -4.51 23.97
CA SER A 62 -8.16 -4.95 24.89
C SER A 62 -7.62 -6.05 25.78
#